data_AF-F8JJI6-F1
#
_entry.id   AF-F8JJI6-F1
#
_cell.length_a   1.000
_cell.length_b   1.000
_cell.length_c   1.000
_cell.angle_alpha   90.00
_cell.angle_beta   90.00
_cell.angle_gamma   90.00
#
_symmetry.space_group_name_H-M   'P 1'
#
loop_
_entity.id
_entity.type
_entity.pdbx_description
1 polymer ?
#
loop_
_entity_poly.entity_id
_entity_poly.type
_entity_poly.pdbx_seq_one_letter_code
_entity_poly.pdbx_strand_id
1 'polypeptide(L)'
;MPVTRHLAAVPTLRLTLHDGAERSYLLDDPLTVPTAAVPPQAVYEPRVHIAYLLARQGHHADWLARFTDLPYSAAHRITQAATPP
;
A
#
# COMPACT_ATOMS: atom_id res chain seq x y z
N MET A 1 22.18 -18.82 21.00
CA MET A 1 20.84 -19.02 20.39
C MET A 1 20.62 -17.86 19.41
N PRO A 2 20.63 -18.07 18.09
CA PRO A 2 20.33 -16.98 17.17
C PRO A 2 18.83 -16.68 17.27
N VAL A 3 18.49 -15.44 17.60
CA VAL A 3 17.12 -14.95 17.57
C VAL A 3 16.73 -14.87 16.10
N THR A 4 15.91 -15.81 15.62
CA THR A 4 15.31 -15.73 14.29
C THR A 4 14.37 -14.53 14.31
N ARG A 5 14.88 -13.36 13.91
CA ARG A 5 14.07 -12.15 13.72
C ARG A 5 13.09 -12.48 12.60
N HIS A 6 11.86 -12.87 12.94
CA HIS A 6 10.77 -12.91 11.98
C HIS A 6 10.67 -11.50 11.40
N LEU A 7 11.15 -11.32 10.17
CA LEU A 7 10.93 -10.09 9.45
C LEU A 7 9.42 -10.02 9.24
N ALA A 8 8.75 -9.07 9.90
CA ALA A 8 7.35 -8.83 9.63
C ALA A 8 7.19 -8.59 8.13
N ALA A 9 6.23 -9.27 7.51
CA ALA A 9 5.97 -9.11 6.09
C ALA A 9 5.62 -7.65 5.80
N VAL A 10 6.16 -7.11 4.70
CA VAL A 10 5.86 -5.73 4.28
C VAL A 10 4.37 -5.63 3.97
N PRO A 11 3.66 -4.62 4.49
CA PRO A 11 2.22 -4.50 4.26
C PRO A 11 1.93 -4.35 2.76
N THR A 12 0.99 -5.15 2.27
CA THR A 12 0.54 -5.15 0.89
C THR A 12 -0.98 -5.08 0.82
N LEU A 13 -1.50 -4.55 -0.28
CA LEU A 13 -2.93 -4.42 -0.53
C LEU A 13 -3.29 -4.81 -1.96
N ARG A 14 -4.32 -5.64 -2.13
CA ARG A 14 -4.85 -5.96 -3.46
C ARG A 14 -5.74 -4.83 -3.98
N LEU A 15 -5.31 -4.23 -5.08
CA LEU A 15 -5.99 -3.11 -5.72
C LEU A 15 -6.14 -3.35 -7.21
N THR A 16 -7.14 -2.71 -7.80
CA THR A 16 -7.32 -2.58 -9.25
C THR A 16 -7.13 -1.11 -9.58
N LEU A 17 -6.17 -0.80 -10.44
CA LEU A 17 -5.90 0.58 -10.89
C LEU A 17 -6.62 0.84 -12.23
N HIS A 18 -6.30 1.96 -12.89
CA HIS A 18 -6.94 2.36 -14.16
C HIS A 18 -6.77 1.36 -15.30
N ASP A 19 -5.72 0.53 -15.25
CA ASP A 19 -5.50 -0.52 -16.25
C ASP A 19 -6.41 -1.75 -16.06
N GLY A 20 -7.24 -1.75 -15.03
CA GLY A 20 -8.27 -2.77 -14.78
C GLY A 20 -7.74 -4.10 -14.24
N ALA A 21 -6.43 -4.26 -14.05
CA ALA A 21 -5.85 -5.51 -13.54
C ALA A 21 -5.67 -5.47 -12.01
N GLU A 22 -6.17 -6.50 -11.33
CA GLU A 22 -5.94 -6.66 -9.89
C GLU A 22 -4.49 -7.12 -9.63
N ARG A 23 -3.78 -6.38 -8.77
CA ARG A 23 -2.41 -6.73 -8.34
C ARG A 23 -2.24 -6.47 -6.85
N SER A 24 -1.22 -7.09 -6.27
CA SER A 24 -0.78 -6.78 -4.92
C SER A 24 0.16 -5.58 -4.96
N TYR A 25 -0.13 -4.52 -4.22
CA TYR A 25 0.69 -3.32 -4.15
C TYR A 25 1.32 -3.16 -2.78
N LEU A 26 2.57 -2.72 -2.73
CA LEU A 26 3.27 -2.38 -1.49
C LEU A 26 2.72 -1.08 -0.90
N LEU A 27 2.50 -1.08 0.42
CA LEU A 27 2.06 0.10 1.16
C LEU A 27 3.22 0.89 1.78
N ASP A 28 4.39 0.27 1.93
CA ASP A 28 5.64 0.91 2.38
C ASP A 28 6.68 0.98 1.25
N ASP A 29 7.68 1.85 1.42
CA ASP A 29 8.77 2.02 0.47
C ASP A 29 9.69 0.78 0.48
N PRO A 30 9.86 0.06 -0.66
CA PRO A 30 10.72 -1.11 -0.76
C PRO A 30 12.19 -0.85 -0.42
N LEU A 31 12.65 0.41 -0.48
CA LEU A 31 14.02 0.79 -0.10
C LEU A 31 14.22 0.89 1.41
N THR A 32 13.14 0.96 2.19
CA THR A 32 13.18 1.10 3.67
C THR A 32 13.04 -0.24 4.39
N VAL A 33 12.74 -1.31 3.66
CA VAL A 33 12.44 -2.65 4.19
C VAL A 33 13.45 -3.68 3.67
N PRO A 34 13.79 -4.72 4.44
CA PRO A 34 14.67 -5.78 3.95
C PRO A 34 14.04 -6.48 2.73
N THR A 35 14.82 -6.70 1.67
CA THR A 35 14.35 -7.33 0.42
C THR A 35 13.67 -8.69 0.66
N ALA A 36 14.16 -9.46 1.64
CA ALA A 36 13.58 -10.76 2.01
C ALA A 36 12.15 -10.68 2.60
N ALA A 37 11.70 -9.49 3.01
CA ALA A 37 10.37 -9.25 3.55
C ALA A 37 9.36 -8.77 2.49
N VAL A 38 9.83 -8.45 1.27
CA VAL A 38 8.99 -7.99 0.15
C VAL A 38 8.42 -9.21 -0.59
N PRO A 39 7.09 -9.36 -0.70
CA PRO A 39 6.51 -10.47 -1.46
C PRO A 39 6.91 -10.41 -2.94
N PRO A 40 7.29 -11.53 -3.60
CA PRO A 40 7.84 -11.53 -4.96
C PRO A 40 6.92 -10.94 -6.05
N GLN A 41 5.61 -10.94 -5.82
CA GLN A 41 4.62 -10.45 -6.77
C GLN A 41 4.02 -9.09 -6.38
N ALA A 42 4.52 -8.47 -5.31
CA ALA A 42 4.06 -7.16 -4.90
C ALA A 42 4.72 -6.07 -5.77
N VAL A 43 3.91 -5.16 -6.27
CA VAL A 43 4.34 -4.05 -7.11
C VAL A 43 4.46 -2.80 -6.26
N TYR A 44 5.55 -2.06 -6.42
CA TYR A 44 5.63 -0.72 -5.87
C TYR A 44 5.05 0.28 -6.87
N GLU A 45 4.01 1.00 -6.46
CA GLU A 45 3.42 2.11 -7.21
C GLU A 45 3.46 3.36 -6.32
N PRO A 46 4.24 4.40 -6.65
CA PRO A 46 4.41 5.58 -5.81
C PRO A 46 3.08 6.26 -5.43
N ARG A 47 2.10 6.25 -6.35
CA ARG A 47 0.76 6.83 -6.10
C ARG A 47 -0.02 6.06 -5.03
N VAL A 48 0.14 4.74 -4.97
CA VAL A 48 -0.47 3.90 -3.91
C VAL A 48 0.21 4.18 -2.57
N HIS A 49 1.54 4.23 -2.54
CA HIS A 49 2.30 4.51 -1.33
C HIS A 49 1.96 5.89 -0.72
N ILE A 50 1.98 6.96 -1.54
CA ILE A 50 1.63 8.30 -1.04
C ILE A 50 0.15 8.39 -0.62
N ALA A 51 -0.77 7.74 -1.33
CA ALA A 51 -2.18 7.67 -0.93
C ALA A 51 -2.34 7.01 0.45
N TYR A 52 -1.57 5.95 0.72
CA TYR A 52 -1.59 5.26 2.01
C TYR A 52 -1.05 6.15 3.14
N LEU A 53 0.08 6.83 2.92
CA LEU A 53 0.61 7.78 3.91
C LEU A 53 -0.37 8.90 4.23
N LEU A 54 -1.03 9.46 3.22
CA LEU A 54 -2.03 10.52 3.40
C LEU A 54 -3.32 9.99 4.06
N ALA A 55 -3.75 8.77 3.71
CA ALA A 55 -4.88 8.14 4.39
C ALA A 55 -4.60 7.96 5.89
N ARG A 56 -3.38 7.55 6.27
CA ARG A 56 -2.97 7.46 7.68
C ARG A 56 -2.96 8.81 8.42
N GLN A 57 -2.88 9.92 7.68
CA GLN A 57 -2.99 11.28 8.23
C GLN A 57 -4.43 11.79 8.31
N GLY A 58 -5.42 10.97 7.92
CA GLY A 58 -6.85 11.28 8.02
C GLY A 58 -7.50 11.79 6.73
N HIS A 59 -6.81 11.75 5.59
CA HIS A 59 -7.41 12.15 4.31
C HIS A 59 -8.42 11.11 3.80
N HIS A 60 -9.60 11.59 3.37
CA HIS A 60 -10.69 10.73 2.89
C HIS A 60 -10.49 10.29 1.43
N ALA A 61 -11.11 9.14 1.09
CA ALA A 61 -10.98 8.47 -0.22
C ALA A 61 -11.28 9.37 -1.44
N ASP A 62 -12.31 10.21 -1.37
CA ASP A 62 -12.66 11.13 -2.47
C ASP A 62 -11.55 12.12 -2.79
N TRP A 63 -10.93 12.67 -1.75
CA TRP A 63 -9.82 13.60 -1.91
C TRP A 63 -8.58 12.87 -2.42
N LEU A 64 -8.29 11.69 -1.87
CA LEU A 64 -7.15 10.87 -2.30
C LEU A 64 -7.25 10.47 -3.76
N ALA A 65 -8.40 9.96 -4.21
CA ALA A 65 -8.62 9.56 -5.60
C ALA A 65 -8.28 10.68 -6.60
N ARG A 66 -8.70 11.92 -6.29
CA ARG A 66 -8.39 13.09 -7.13
C ARG A 66 -6.93 13.51 -7.02
N PHE A 67 -6.37 13.52 -5.81
CA PHE A 67 -5.01 13.99 -5.57
C PHE A 67 -3.95 13.06 -6.17
N THR A 68 -4.16 11.75 -6.09
CA THR A 68 -3.20 10.75 -6.57
C THR A 68 -3.56 10.16 -7.92
N ASP A 69 -4.64 10.63 -8.58
CA ASP A 69 -5.15 10.05 -9.82
C ASP A 69 -5.32 8.52 -9.72
N LEU A 70 -5.95 8.06 -8.64
CA LEU A 70 -6.30 6.66 -8.43
C LEU A 70 -7.82 6.47 -8.61
N PRO A 71 -8.28 5.29 -9.08
CA PRO A 71 -9.70 4.96 -9.02
C PRO A 71 -10.24 5.12 -7.60
N TYR A 72 -11.47 5.62 -7.49
CA TYR A 72 -12.11 5.79 -6.17
C TYR A 72 -12.15 4.48 -5.37
N SER A 73 -12.42 3.35 -6.03
CA SER A 73 -12.41 2.03 -5.40
C SER A 73 -11.06 1.67 -4.78
N ALA A 74 -9.95 2.04 -5.43
CA ALA A 74 -8.61 1.84 -4.90
C ALA A 74 -8.34 2.77 -3.71
N ALA A 75 -8.66 4.06 -3.85
CA ALA A 75 -8.51 5.04 -2.76
C ALA A 75 -9.32 4.64 -1.52
N HIS A 76 -10.56 4.17 -1.69
CA HIS A 76 -11.40 3.69 -0.60
C HIS A 76 -10.77 2.51 0.15
N ARG A 77 -10.26 1.50 -0.58
CA ARG A 77 -9.57 0.35 0.03
C ARG A 77 -8.31 0.79 0.78
N ILE A 78 -7.56 1.75 0.23
CA ILE A 78 -6.38 2.31 0.89
C ILE A 78 -6.77 2.99 2.21
N THR A 79 -7.85 3.79 2.24
CA THR A 79 -8.35 4.41 3.47
C THR A 79 -8.75 3.38 4.52
N GLN A 80 -9.41 2.29 4.11
CA GLN A 80 -9.76 1.19 5.02
C GLN A 80 -8.50 0.53 5.60
N ALA A 81 -7.49 0.26 4.76
CA ALA A 81 -6.23 -0.35 5.19
C ALA A 81 -5.38 0.57 6.09
N ALA A 82 -5.53 1.89 5.95
CA ALA A 82 -4.81 2.90 6.75
C ALA A 82 -5.39 3.11 8.15
N THR A 83 -6.60 2.60 8.42
CA THR A 83 -7.23 2.68 9.74
C THR A 83 -6.67 1.55 10.62
N PRO A 84 -5.98 1.85 11.74
CA PRO A 84 -5.53 0.80 12.64
C PRO A 84 -6.72 0.05 13.25
N PRO A 85 -6.57 -1.25 13.57
CA PRO A 85 -7.59 -2.03 14.26
C PRO A 85 -7.89 -1.51 15.67
#